data_AF-A0A2E4VD88-F1
#
_entry.id   AF-A0A2E4VD88-F1
#
_cell.length_a   1.000
_cell.length_b   1.000
_cell.length_c   1.000
_cell.angle_alpha   90.00
_cell.angle_beta   90.00
_cell.angle_gamma   90.00
#
_symmetry.space_group_name_H-M   'P 1'
#
loop_
_entity.id
_entity.type
_entity.pdbx_description
1 polymer ?
#
loop_
_entity_poly.entity_id
_entity_poly.type
_entity_poly.pdbx_seq_one_letter_code
_entity_poly.pdbx_strand_id
1 'polypeptide(L)'
;MWITEFALADWDAKSVEESRHTEEDVLEFMRNVLPALERLDYVARYAWFSAKTTNRALGRAALFDENNRLTTLGRHYASFQATEEKPND
;
A
#
# COMPACT_ATOMS: atom_id res chain seq x y z
N MET A 1 -8.60 -8.77 14.30
CA MET A 1 -8.75 -7.40 13.78
C MET A 1 -8.65 -7.41 12.26
N TRP A 2 -9.46 -6.61 11.57
CA TRP A 2 -9.33 -6.36 10.14
C TRP A 2 -8.88 -4.92 9.93
N ILE A 3 -7.91 -4.70 9.04
CA ILE A 3 -7.48 -3.37 8.60
C ILE A 3 -8.04 -3.18 7.20
N THR A 4 -9.26 -2.68 7.09
CA THR A 4 -9.95 -2.62 5.80
C THR A 4 -9.37 -1.57 4.86
N GLU A 5 -8.61 -0.60 5.37
CA GLU A 5 -7.94 0.44 4.58
C GLU A 5 -6.63 0.87 5.25
N PHE A 6 -5.53 0.88 4.51
CA PHE A 6 -4.27 1.52 4.90
C PHE A 6 -3.44 1.90 3.66
N ALA A 7 -2.67 2.98 3.75
CA ALA A 7 -1.71 3.42 2.73
C ALA A 7 -0.76 4.46 3.34
N LEU A 8 0.38 4.71 2.70
CA LEU A 8 1.24 5.84 3.04
C LEU A 8 0.65 7.11 2.40
N ALA A 9 0.31 8.10 3.23
CA ALA A 9 -0.31 9.35 2.81
C ALA A 9 0.53 10.56 3.24
N ASP A 10 0.41 11.63 2.44
CA ASP A 10 0.79 12.98 2.86
C ASP A 10 -0.45 13.89 2.90
N TRP A 11 -1.07 14.01 4.06
CA TRP A 11 -2.32 14.78 4.21
C TRP A 11 -2.14 16.29 4.04
N ASP A 12 -0.91 16.79 4.17
CA ASP A 12 -0.58 18.21 4.05
C ASP A 12 -0.26 18.62 2.60
N ALA A 13 0.03 17.64 1.72
CA ALA A 13 0.33 17.85 0.31
C ALA A 13 -0.76 18.66 -0.40
N LYS A 14 -0.34 19.63 -1.21
CA LYS A 14 -1.25 20.45 -2.03
C LYS A 14 -1.45 19.86 -3.43
N SER A 15 -0.49 19.08 -3.90
CA SER A 15 -0.49 18.36 -5.17
C SER A 15 0.27 17.03 -5.02
N VAL A 16 0.18 16.15 -6.01
CA VAL A 16 0.88 14.84 -6.00
C VAL A 16 2.39 15.05 -6.11
N GLU A 17 2.79 16.11 -6.80
CA GLU A 17 4.17 16.54 -7.03
C GLU A 17 4.78 17.13 -5.77
N GLU A 18 3.98 17.79 -4.92
CA GLU A 18 4.38 18.36 -3.63
C GLU A 18 4.31 17.37 -2.46
N SER A 19 3.85 16.13 -2.70
CA SER A 19 3.91 15.07 -1.68
C SER A 19 5.34 14.90 -1.19
N ARG A 20 5.53 14.87 0.14
CA ARG A 20 6.83 14.58 0.76
C ARG A 20 7.31 13.15 0.53
N HIS A 21 6.41 12.25 0.11
CA HIS A 21 6.73 10.87 -0.22
C HIS A 21 6.84 10.70 -1.73
N THR A 22 7.92 10.07 -2.17
CA THR A 22 8.15 9.59 -3.54
C THR A 22 7.44 8.25 -3.78
N GLU A 23 7.41 7.78 -5.02
CA GLU A 23 6.87 6.44 -5.33
C GLU A 23 7.75 5.34 -4.72
N GLU A 24 9.06 5.57 -4.66
CA GLU A 24 10.04 4.70 -4.03
C GLU A 24 9.80 4.59 -2.51
N ASP A 25 9.54 5.70 -1.83
CA ASP A 25 9.22 5.70 -0.39
C ASP A 25 7.97 4.87 -0.09
N VAL A 26 6.93 5.01 -0.91
CA VAL A 26 5.68 4.24 -0.76
C VAL A 26 5.91 2.75 -1.03
N LEU A 27 6.73 2.41 -2.03
CA LEU A 27 7.10 1.03 -2.34
C LEU A 27 7.92 0.41 -1.21
N GLU A 28 8.88 1.14 -0.64
CA GLU A 28 9.67 0.69 0.52
C GLU A 28 8.78 0.48 1.75
N PHE A 29 7.85 1.41 2.01
CA PHE A 29 6.85 1.23 3.06
C PHE A 29 6.04 -0.05 2.85
N MET A 30 5.54 -0.31 1.63
CA MET A 30 4.79 -1.53 1.32
C MET A 30 5.63 -2.79 1.56
N ARG A 31 6.88 -2.81 1.09
CA ARG A 31 7.82 -3.93 1.27
C ARG A 31 8.04 -4.28 2.74
N ASN A 32 7.99 -3.28 3.63
CA ASN A 32 8.19 -3.47 5.06
C ASN A 32 6.89 -3.81 5.80
N VAL A 33 5.77 -3.16 5.45
CA VAL A 33 4.52 -3.29 6.20
C VAL A 33 3.80 -4.61 5.91
N LEU A 34 3.80 -5.13 4.67
CA LEU A 34 3.08 -6.38 4.37
C LEU A 34 3.65 -7.56 5.17
N PRO A 35 4.97 -7.83 5.20
CA PRO A 35 5.54 -8.88 6.05
C PRO A 35 5.34 -8.62 7.55
N ALA A 36 5.23 -7.37 7.98
CA ALA A 36 4.93 -7.05 9.36
C ALA A 36 3.48 -7.42 9.72
N LEU A 37 2.51 -7.08 8.87
CA LEU A 37 1.10 -7.42 9.06
C LEU A 37 0.87 -8.94 9.05
N GLU A 38 1.60 -9.68 8.22
CA GLU A 38 1.54 -11.16 8.21
C GLU A 38 2.06 -11.78 9.50
N ARG A 39 2.96 -11.13 10.24
CA ARG A 39 3.48 -11.64 11.53
C ARG A 39 2.60 -11.31 12.74
N LEU A 40 1.52 -10.55 12.56
CA LEU A 40 0.63 -10.17 13.65
C LEU A 40 -0.55 -11.15 13.74
N ASP A 41 -0.58 -11.96 14.79
CA ASP A 41 -1.62 -12.99 14.99
C ASP A 41 -3.03 -12.37 15.08
N TYR A 42 -3.13 -11.18 15.68
CA TYR A 42 -4.39 -10.48 15.82
C TYR A 42 -4.84 -9.76 14.54
N VAL A 43 -4.02 -9.68 13.49
CA VAL A 43 -4.41 -9.15 12.18
C VAL A 43 -4.85 -10.32 11.30
N ALA A 44 -6.16 -10.42 11.11
CA ALA A 44 -6.75 -11.50 10.31
C ALA A 44 -6.75 -11.18 8.81
N ARG A 45 -6.98 -9.91 8.44
CA ARG A 45 -6.95 -9.42 7.05
C ARG A 45 -6.58 -7.95 6.99
N TYR A 46 -6.02 -7.55 5.86
CA TYR A 46 -5.76 -6.15 5.52
C TYR A 46 -6.10 -5.87 4.05
N ALA A 47 -6.35 -4.61 3.72
CA ALA A 47 -6.50 -4.16 2.34
C ALA A 47 -5.85 -2.80 2.13
N TRP A 48 -4.97 -2.72 1.13
CA TRP A 48 -4.34 -1.46 0.72
C TRP A 48 -5.38 -0.51 0.12
N PHE A 49 -5.38 0.74 0.58
CA PHE A 49 -6.24 1.78 0.04
C PHE A 49 -5.61 2.39 -1.22
N SER A 50 -6.24 2.16 -2.38
CA SER A 50 -5.80 2.74 -3.65
C SER A 50 -6.66 3.94 -4.04
N ALA A 51 -6.12 5.15 -3.90
CA ALA A 51 -6.72 6.33 -4.50
C ALA A 51 -6.45 6.38 -6.02
N LYS A 52 -7.00 7.41 -6.69
CA LYS A 52 -6.58 7.80 -8.04
C LYS A 52 -5.16 8.39 -7.99
N THR A 53 -4.39 8.26 -9.06
CA THR A 53 -3.03 8.85 -9.14
C THR A 53 -3.04 10.38 -9.01
N THR A 54 -4.17 11.01 -9.32
CA THR A 54 -4.43 12.45 -9.18
C THR A 54 -4.78 12.91 -7.76
N ASN A 55 -4.91 12.01 -6.79
CA ASN A 55 -5.20 12.40 -5.40
C ASN A 55 -3.97 13.06 -4.77
N ARG A 56 -4.10 14.32 -4.33
CA ARG A 56 -2.97 15.09 -3.74
C ARG A 56 -2.19 14.36 -2.63
N ALA A 57 -2.88 13.60 -1.78
CA ALA A 57 -2.30 12.99 -0.58
C ALA A 57 -1.87 11.54 -0.79
N LEU A 58 -2.54 10.84 -1.71
CA LEU A 58 -2.48 9.39 -1.88
C LEU A 58 -2.14 8.96 -3.31
N GLY A 59 -1.92 9.89 -4.23
CA GLY A 59 -1.70 9.60 -5.65
C GLY A 59 -0.49 8.71 -5.89
N ARG A 60 0.58 8.91 -5.10
CA ARG A 60 1.79 8.07 -5.10
C ARG A 60 1.54 6.65 -4.57
N ALA A 61 0.45 6.44 -3.85
CA ALA A 61 0.03 5.14 -3.30
C ALA A 61 -1.02 4.41 -4.15
N ALA A 62 -1.31 4.89 -5.36
CA ALA A 62 -2.23 4.25 -6.28
C ALA A 62 -1.69 2.90 -6.79
N LEU A 63 -2.52 1.86 -6.76
CA LEU A 63 -2.21 0.55 -7.33
C LEU A 63 -2.47 0.50 -8.84
N PHE A 64 -3.33 1.38 -9.36
CA PHE A 64 -3.68 1.48 -10.78
C PHE A 64 -3.40 2.87 -11.32
N ASP A 65 -2.92 2.94 -12.56
CA ASP A 65 -2.83 4.18 -13.32
C ASP A 65 -4.19 4.56 -13.94
N GLU A 66 -4.24 5.73 -14.59
CA GLU A 66 -5.46 6.25 -15.25
C GLU A 66 -5.93 5.37 -16.43
N ASN A 67 -5.14 4.40 -16.87
CA ASN A 67 -5.48 3.44 -17.93
C ASN A 67 -5.85 2.05 -17.37
N ASN A 68 -6.11 1.92 -16.05
CA ASN A 68 -6.37 0.67 -15.35
C ASN A 68 -5.21 -0.35 -15.44
N ARG A 69 -3.97 0.10 -15.61
CA ARG A 69 -2.79 -0.76 -15.53
C ARG A 69 -2.21 -0.72 -14.13
N LEU A 70 -1.69 -1.86 -13.66
CA LEU A 70 -0.99 -1.89 -12.37
C LEU A 70 0.22 -0.97 -12.41
N THR A 71 0.37 -0.12 -11.40
CA THR A 71 1.59 0.65 -11.14
C THR A 71 2.72 -0.27 -10.67
N THR A 72 3.93 0.26 -10.47
CA THR A 72 5.02 -0.51 -9.83
C THR A 72 4.60 -1.02 -8.44
N LEU A 73 3.94 -0.16 -7.66
CA LEU A 73 3.36 -0.52 -6.37
C LEU A 73 2.26 -1.58 -6.49
N GLY A 74 1.34 -1.40 -7.45
CA GLY A 74 0.26 -2.35 -7.75
C GLY A 74 0.78 -3.75 -8.09
N ARG A 75 1.80 -3.83 -8.95
CA ARG A 75 2.45 -5.11 -9.29
C ARG A 75 3.09 -5.75 -8.06
N HIS A 76 3.76 -4.97 -7.22
CA HIS A 76 4.36 -5.48 -5.99
C HIS A 76 3.29 -6.06 -5.05
N TYR A 77 2.23 -5.30 -4.76
CA TYR A 77 1.12 -5.75 -3.91
C TYR A 77 0.47 -7.03 -4.44
N ALA A 78 0.22 -7.12 -5.75
CA ALA A 78 -0.40 -8.29 -6.37
C ALA A 78 0.51 -9.54 -6.38
N SER A 79 1.84 -9.33 -6.45
CA SER A 79 2.83 -10.41 -6.44
C SER A 79 3.25 -10.86 -5.04
N PHE A 80 2.88 -10.10 -4.00
CA PHE A 80 3.28 -10.39 -2.64
C PHE A 80 2.72 -11.74 -2.19
N GLN A 81 3.61 -12.61 -1.71
CA GLN A 81 3.26 -13.87 -1.08
C GLN A 81 3.80 -13.84 0.34
N ALA A 82 2.94 -14.09 1.32
CA ALA A 82 3.35 -14.26 2.70
C ALA A 82 4.33 -15.45 2.75
N THR A 83 5.55 -15.19 3.21
CA THR A 83 6.49 -16.25 3.54
C THR A 83 6.11 -16.73 4.94
N GLU A 84 5.54 -17.94 5.01
CA GLU A 84 5.04 -18.67 6.18
C GLU A 84 3.52 -18.63 6.39
N GLU A 85 2.92 -19.83 6.36
CA GLU A 85 1.54 -20.06 6.78
C GLU A 85 1.44 -19.86 8.29
N LYS A 86 0.53 -18.99 8.73
CA LYS A 86 0.17 -18.89 10.15
C LYS A 86 -0.27 -20.28 10.64
N PRO A 87 0.21 -20.77 11.80
CA PRO A 87 -0.29 -22.01 12.37
C PRO A 87 -1.81 -21.90 12.52
N ASN A 88 -2.54 -22.90 12.04
CA ASN A 88 -3.96 -23.02 12.35
C ASN A 88 -4.09 -23.35 13.85
N ASP A 89 -4.70 -22.44 14.62
CA ASP A 89 -5.16 -22.69 16.00
C ASP A 89 -6.14 -23.86 16.08
#